data_AF-A0A507CKZ8-F1
#
_entry.id   AF-A0A507CKZ8-F1
#
_cell.length_a   1.000
_cell.length_b   1.000
_cell.length_c   1.000
_cell.angle_alpha   90.00
_cell.angle_beta   90.00
_cell.angle_gamma   90.00
#
_symmetry.space_group_name_H-M   'P 1'
#
loop_
_entity.id
_entity.type
_entity.pdbx_description
1 polymer ?
#
loop_
_entity_poly.entity_id
_entity_poly.type
_entity_poly.pdbx_seq_one_letter_code
_entity_poly.pdbx_strand_id
1 'polypeptide(L)'
;MYTPIRDSEFSTKGHGEVEAEDLTLSGDAMIEVKGGHVLMGNLVSYSSTIPPAISGSFTSQVVMPSTINCRLFIASFYKAYARVLIFSQKHHLHYIMEDTRSHVYVIYRNIAFLYTGEVDIEDAAIVVKKNVIEWVGCKHELPAVYTKHTKFIDCKDLVIIPGLVNTHHHMYQSLTRGVAIDSSLFNWLEELFPVWAKMTSKDVYAGVKLSMAELILSGCTTSSDHHYIYPNDVTLDDTIEAAVDIGIRFHPTRGFMTLGKSEGGLPPDELIETTEAALKDAARLINQYHDSNPYSMIRIGIAPVSPFSVDKNAMIEAAILAKSHPAVGLHTHVAENDQDVDYCLDKFGCRPGEYLNQCLWDSENIWAAHCVKLNQEEIKQFSKNGIGVAHCPGSNARLASGIAPVREMVDQGVKVGFGVDGSASNDSGSLLETVRWALLIQRAKLNDAEGMGVREAIQIASAGGASVLGRSSDLGLIKAGFAADFVGWKIRGNVGMSGCGDAVAALVLTTPGKVTLSVINGRMIVMDGQLLSCDLEELVEEHSRRARMMQARH
;
A
#
# COMPACT_ATOMS: atom_id res chain seq x y z
N MET A 1 -51.28 -8.26 23.12
CA MET A 1 -51.97 -9.56 23.29
C MET A 1 -51.45 -10.46 22.18
N TYR A 2 -50.63 -11.49 22.37
CA TYR A 2 -50.46 -12.43 23.48
C TYR A 2 -48.97 -12.78 23.69
N THR A 3 -48.73 -13.31 24.88
CA THR A 3 -47.51 -13.47 25.70
C THR A 3 -46.61 -14.67 25.30
N PRO A 4 -45.31 -14.68 25.66
CA PRO A 4 -44.31 -15.67 25.24
C PRO A 4 -44.14 -16.85 26.22
N ILE A 5 -43.51 -17.94 25.77
CA ILE A 5 -43.14 -19.11 26.58
C ILE A 5 -41.68 -18.98 27.04
N ARG A 6 -41.46 -19.21 28.34
CA ARG A 6 -40.19 -19.21 29.07
C ARG A 6 -39.63 -20.63 29.27
N ASP A 7 -38.30 -20.67 29.24
CA ASP A 7 -37.33 -21.36 30.10
C ASP A 7 -37.44 -22.86 30.43
N SER A 8 -36.32 -23.56 30.16
CA SER A 8 -35.78 -24.54 31.10
C SER A 8 -34.23 -24.55 31.05
N GLU A 9 -33.64 -23.92 32.07
CA GLU A 9 -32.49 -24.37 32.88
C GLU A 9 -31.29 -25.06 32.20
N PHE A 10 -30.15 -24.36 32.17
CA PHE A 10 -28.83 -25.00 32.28
C PHE A 10 -28.12 -24.50 33.54
N SER A 11 -27.93 -25.42 34.49
CA SER A 11 -27.19 -25.18 35.72
C SER A 11 -25.69 -25.24 35.45
N THR A 12 -24.95 -24.23 35.89
CA THR A 12 -23.48 -24.25 35.97
C THR A 12 -23.04 -24.91 37.28
N LYS A 13 -22.44 -26.10 37.18
CA LYS A 13 -21.58 -26.67 38.24
C LYS A 13 -20.47 -27.50 37.61
N GLY A 14 -19.23 -27.23 38.02
CA GLY A 14 -18.11 -28.13 37.81
C GLY A 14 -16.79 -27.43 37.48
N HIS A 15 -16.17 -26.80 38.48
CA HIS A 15 -14.71 -26.65 38.49
C HIS A 15 -14.10 -28.04 38.66
N GLY A 16 -13.18 -28.41 37.77
CA GLY A 16 -12.37 -29.62 37.88
C GLY A 16 -11.03 -29.37 37.20
N GLU A 17 -10.00 -29.15 38.01
CA GLU A 17 -8.59 -29.24 37.61
C GLU A 17 -8.32 -30.67 37.14
N VAL A 18 -7.61 -30.83 36.02
CA VAL A 18 -7.06 -32.12 35.59
C VAL A 18 -5.54 -32.01 35.67
N GLU A 19 -4.99 -32.69 36.68
CA GLU A 19 -3.55 -32.89 36.88
C GLU A 19 -2.96 -33.77 35.78
N ALA A 20 -1.70 -33.50 35.45
CA ALA A 20 -0.94 -34.21 34.44
C ALA A 20 -0.19 -35.39 35.06
N GLU A 21 -0.66 -36.61 34.86
CA GLU A 21 0.12 -37.82 35.12
C GLU A 21 -0.05 -38.87 34.01
N ASP A 22 1.09 -39.41 33.59
CA ASP A 22 1.35 -40.65 32.86
C ASP A 22 0.80 -40.85 31.43
N LEU A 23 1.66 -40.56 30.45
CA LEU A 23 1.61 -41.18 29.11
C LEU A 23 2.95 -41.85 28.79
N THR A 24 2.95 -43.18 28.88
CA THR A 24 3.96 -44.10 28.35
C THR A 24 3.83 -44.21 26.84
N LEU A 25 4.92 -43.93 26.12
CA LEU A 25 5.03 -44.15 24.67
C LEU A 25 5.47 -45.60 24.40
N SER A 26 4.57 -46.41 23.85
CA SER A 26 4.92 -47.64 23.11
C SER A 26 4.48 -47.49 21.65
N GLY A 27 5.26 -48.10 20.75
CA GLY A 27 5.25 -47.85 19.32
C GLY A 27 3.96 -48.16 18.57
N ASP A 28 3.89 -47.57 17.37
CA ASP A 28 2.94 -47.82 16.28
C ASP A 28 1.46 -47.90 16.67
N ALA A 29 0.78 -46.75 16.72
CA ALA A 29 -0.69 -46.72 16.70
C ALA A 29 -1.24 -45.50 15.95
N MET A 30 -2.12 -45.80 14.99
CA MET A 30 -3.00 -44.90 14.27
C MET A 30 -3.97 -44.20 15.23
N ILE A 31 -4.21 -42.90 15.04
CA ILE A 31 -5.28 -42.17 15.74
C ILE A 31 -6.56 -42.28 14.91
N GLU A 32 -7.53 -43.04 15.41
CA GLU A 32 -8.88 -43.12 14.87
C GLU A 32 -9.72 -41.96 15.44
N VAL A 33 -10.07 -40.98 14.59
CA VAL A 33 -11.02 -39.91 14.94
C VAL A 33 -12.40 -40.36 14.46
N LYS A 34 -13.35 -40.50 15.38
CA LYS A 34 -14.77 -40.70 15.03
C LYS A 34 -15.28 -39.51 14.24
N GLY A 35 -15.40 -39.69 12.92
CA GLY A 35 -16.10 -38.79 12.00
C GLY A 35 -15.22 -38.15 10.93
N GLY A 36 -14.97 -38.89 9.84
CA GLY A 36 -14.48 -38.33 8.56
C GLY A 36 -13.08 -38.80 8.15
N HIS A 37 -12.99 -39.52 7.04
CA HIS A 37 -11.72 -39.98 6.44
C HIS A 37 -10.93 -38.81 5.81
N VAL A 38 -9.63 -38.73 6.09
CA VAL A 38 -8.67 -37.93 5.29
C VAL A 38 -7.53 -38.85 4.82
N LEU A 39 -7.40 -38.99 3.50
CA LEU A 39 -6.27 -39.64 2.83
C LEU A 39 -5.09 -38.66 2.75
N MET A 40 -3.94 -38.99 3.34
CA MET A 40 -2.68 -38.33 3.02
C MET A 40 -1.93 -39.13 1.95
N GLY A 41 -1.75 -38.53 0.78
CA GLY A 41 -0.92 -39.06 -0.31
C GLY A 41 0.50 -38.49 -0.28
N ASN A 42 1.47 -39.40 -0.28
CA ASN A 42 2.85 -39.35 -0.79
C ASN A 42 3.70 -38.07 -0.60
N LEU A 43 4.61 -38.14 0.37
CA LEU A 43 5.85 -37.36 0.40
C LEU A 43 6.87 -37.97 -0.56
N VAL A 44 7.29 -37.19 -1.56
CA VAL A 44 8.41 -37.49 -2.47
C VAL A 44 9.73 -37.12 -1.78
N SER A 45 10.69 -38.03 -1.83
CA SER A 45 12.06 -37.86 -1.33
C SER A 45 12.91 -36.99 -2.28
N TYR A 46 13.79 -36.16 -1.72
CA TYR A 46 14.91 -35.58 -2.45
C TYR A 46 16.22 -35.94 -1.75
N SER A 47 17.11 -36.60 -2.50
CA SER A 47 18.48 -36.92 -2.13
C SER A 47 19.40 -35.73 -2.41
N SER A 48 20.31 -35.40 -1.48
CA SER A 48 21.42 -34.49 -1.71
C SER A 48 22.74 -35.27 -1.87
N THR A 49 23.33 -35.18 -3.06
CA THR A 49 24.73 -35.55 -3.34
C THR A 49 25.63 -34.34 -3.10
N ILE A 50 26.67 -34.50 -2.26
CA ILE A 50 27.75 -33.52 -2.05
C ILE A 50 29.07 -34.14 -2.57
N PRO A 51 29.92 -33.43 -3.33
CA PRO A 51 31.23 -33.94 -3.78
C PRO A 51 32.37 -33.65 -2.78
N PRO A 52 33.52 -34.37 -2.84
CA PRO A 52 34.52 -34.39 -1.77
C PRO A 52 35.81 -33.62 -2.08
N ALA A 53 36.40 -33.02 -1.03
CA ALA A 53 37.84 -32.80 -0.80
C ALA A 53 38.01 -32.05 0.55
N ILE A 54 39.05 -32.07 1.38
CA ILE A 54 40.26 -32.88 1.66
C ILE A 54 40.83 -32.29 2.98
N SER A 55 41.35 -33.15 3.87
CA SER A 55 42.36 -32.93 4.94
C SER A 55 42.15 -31.88 6.05
N GLY A 56 42.26 -32.35 7.31
CA GLY A 56 42.57 -31.51 8.48
C GLY A 56 42.32 -32.22 9.80
N SER A 57 43.26 -33.04 10.24
CA SER A 57 43.27 -33.66 11.56
C SER A 57 43.50 -32.62 12.66
N PHE A 58 42.58 -32.47 13.61
CA PHE A 58 42.90 -31.95 14.94
C PHE A 58 42.08 -32.67 16.02
N THR A 59 42.81 -33.33 16.89
CA THR A 59 42.38 -33.89 18.18
C THR A 59 42.26 -32.79 19.21
N SER A 60 41.11 -32.65 19.86
CA SER A 60 41.03 -32.16 21.24
C SER A 60 39.73 -32.63 21.89
N GLN A 61 39.88 -33.44 22.94
CA GLN A 61 38.83 -33.75 23.89
C GLN A 61 38.32 -32.45 24.53
N VAL A 62 37.01 -32.19 24.45
CA VAL A 62 36.30 -31.33 25.39
C VAL A 62 35.12 -32.12 25.95
N VAL A 63 35.16 -32.24 27.26
CA VAL A 63 34.18 -32.88 28.14
C VAL A 63 32.81 -32.22 27.96
N MET A 64 31.78 -32.98 27.60
CA MET A 64 30.39 -32.52 27.64
C MET A 64 29.77 -32.80 29.01
N PRO A 65 29.16 -31.81 29.69
CA PRO A 65 28.15 -32.05 30.71
C PRO A 65 26.78 -32.28 30.04
N SER A 66 26.16 -33.39 30.42
CA SER A 66 24.73 -33.65 30.59
C SER A 66 23.71 -32.62 30.06
N THR A 67 22.79 -33.14 29.23
CA THR A 67 21.37 -32.75 29.11
C THR A 67 21.07 -31.27 28.78
N ILE A 68 21.13 -30.93 27.49
CA ILE A 68 20.37 -29.79 26.95
C ILE A 68 18.93 -30.23 26.68
N ASN A 69 18.04 -29.47 27.31
CA ASN A 69 16.62 -29.69 27.49
C ASN A 69 15.85 -29.58 26.15
N CYS A 70 15.81 -30.65 25.35
CA CYS A 70 15.07 -30.71 24.07
C CYS A 70 13.54 -30.51 24.23
N ARG A 71 13.01 -30.59 25.47
CA ARG A 71 11.59 -30.33 25.77
C ARG A 71 11.22 -28.84 25.68
N LEU A 72 12.14 -27.90 25.95
CA LEU A 72 11.85 -26.46 25.93
C LEU A 72 11.84 -25.87 24.52
N PHE A 73 12.62 -26.44 23.59
CA PHE A 73 12.68 -25.98 22.21
C PHE A 73 11.45 -26.42 21.40
N ILE A 74 11.02 -27.68 21.59
CA ILE A 74 9.82 -28.22 20.91
C ILE A 74 8.54 -27.58 21.47
N ALA A 75 8.43 -27.37 22.79
CA ALA A 75 7.26 -26.72 23.38
C ALA A 75 7.11 -25.24 22.99
N SER A 76 8.22 -24.52 22.79
CA SER A 76 8.20 -23.12 22.33
C SER A 76 7.85 -23.03 20.84
N PHE A 77 8.33 -23.97 20.03
CA PHE A 77 7.99 -24.04 18.60
C PHE A 77 6.52 -24.39 18.39
N TYR A 78 5.97 -25.36 19.14
CA TYR A 78 4.55 -25.73 19.06
C TYR A 78 3.62 -24.68 19.67
N LYS A 79 4.04 -23.93 20.71
CA LYS A 79 3.25 -22.78 21.21
C LYS A 79 3.23 -21.61 20.22
N ALA A 80 4.34 -21.36 19.50
CA ALA A 80 4.36 -20.37 18.42
C ALA A 80 3.50 -20.81 17.23
N TYR A 81 3.61 -22.08 16.82
CA TYR A 81 2.84 -22.65 15.71
C TYR A 81 1.34 -22.77 16.03
N ALA A 82 0.98 -23.12 17.27
CA ALA A 82 -0.41 -23.15 17.74
C ALA A 82 -0.99 -21.73 17.87
N ARG A 83 -0.19 -20.71 18.21
CA ARG A 83 -0.66 -19.31 18.18
C ARG A 83 -0.91 -18.82 16.76
N VAL A 84 -0.09 -19.20 15.78
CA VAL A 84 -0.32 -18.92 14.35
C VAL A 84 -1.58 -19.61 13.84
N LEU A 85 -1.83 -20.86 14.22
CA LEU A 85 -3.03 -21.61 13.83
C LEU A 85 -4.31 -21.14 14.55
N ILE A 86 -4.22 -20.76 15.82
CA ILE A 86 -5.38 -20.27 16.60
C ILE A 86 -5.73 -18.82 16.23
N PHE A 87 -4.77 -17.99 15.83
CA PHE A 87 -5.02 -16.67 15.24
C PHE A 87 -5.70 -16.81 13.87
N SER A 88 -5.30 -17.80 13.08
CA SER A 88 -5.91 -18.14 11.77
C SER A 88 -7.32 -18.77 11.86
N GLN A 89 -7.76 -19.29 13.02
CA GLN A 89 -9.05 -19.98 13.14
C GLN A 89 -10.14 -19.20 13.91
N LYS A 90 -9.79 -18.13 14.64
CA LYS A 90 -10.77 -17.38 15.47
C LYS A 90 -11.40 -16.16 14.81
N HIS A 91 -10.88 -15.73 13.66
CA HIS A 91 -11.48 -14.71 12.81
C HIS A 91 -11.48 -15.26 11.38
N HIS A 92 -12.58 -15.07 10.65
CA HIS A 92 -12.82 -15.59 9.30
C HIS A 92 -13.30 -17.04 9.21
N LEU A 93 -14.62 -17.24 9.34
CA LEU A 93 -15.28 -18.34 8.63
C LEU A 93 -16.78 -18.08 8.55
N HIS A 94 -17.19 -17.25 7.58
CA HIS A 94 -18.42 -17.42 6.80
C HIS A 94 -18.37 -16.61 5.49
N TYR A 95 -17.26 -16.68 4.73
CA TYR A 95 -17.29 -16.53 3.25
C TYR A 95 -15.98 -16.90 2.53
N ILE A 96 -14.89 -17.23 3.23
CA ILE A 96 -13.63 -17.65 2.60
C ILE A 96 -13.44 -19.16 2.81
N MET A 97 -14.24 -19.94 2.10
CA MET A 97 -13.82 -21.29 1.70
C MET A 97 -13.60 -21.21 0.19
N GLU A 98 -12.35 -20.99 -0.22
CA GLU A 98 -11.96 -21.25 -1.59
C GLU A 98 -12.27 -22.72 -1.90
N ASP A 99 -13.16 -22.91 -2.88
CA ASP A 99 -13.40 -24.21 -3.50
C ASP A 99 -12.08 -24.71 -4.09
N THR A 100 -11.40 -25.60 -3.37
CA THR A 100 -10.12 -26.21 -3.75
C THR A 100 -10.26 -27.23 -4.90
N ARG A 101 -11.27 -27.04 -5.77
CA ARG A 101 -11.44 -27.80 -7.01
C ARG A 101 -11.18 -26.93 -8.25
N SER A 102 -10.07 -27.26 -8.91
CA SER A 102 -9.97 -27.48 -10.36
C SER A 102 -9.87 -26.31 -11.36
N HIS A 103 -9.84 -25.04 -10.96
CA HIS A 103 -9.76 -23.94 -11.94
C HIS A 103 -8.33 -23.43 -12.14
N VAL A 104 -7.81 -23.50 -13.37
CA VAL A 104 -6.47 -23.00 -13.75
C VAL A 104 -6.51 -21.49 -14.02
N TYR A 105 -7.63 -20.99 -14.56
CA TYR A 105 -7.80 -19.60 -14.94
C TYR A 105 -9.07 -19.00 -14.33
N VAL A 106 -9.04 -17.67 -14.20
CA VAL A 106 -10.21 -16.83 -13.95
C VAL A 106 -10.38 -15.91 -15.16
N ILE A 107 -11.57 -15.92 -15.77
CA ILE A 107 -11.89 -15.07 -16.92
C ILE A 107 -12.94 -14.06 -16.52
N TYR A 108 -12.56 -12.79 -16.61
CA TYR A 108 -13.46 -11.64 -16.51
C TYR A 108 -13.94 -11.34 -17.92
N ARG A 109 -15.23 -11.54 -18.21
CA ARG A 109 -15.80 -11.49 -19.57
C ARG A 109 -16.99 -10.54 -19.68
N ASN A 110 -17.40 -10.26 -20.92
CA ASN A 110 -18.48 -9.33 -21.24
C ASN A 110 -18.22 -7.93 -20.68
N ILE A 111 -16.95 -7.52 -20.61
CA ILE A 111 -16.57 -6.19 -20.17
C ILE A 111 -17.09 -5.22 -21.24
N ALA A 112 -17.95 -4.27 -20.86
CA ALA A 112 -18.59 -3.39 -21.82
C ALA A 112 -17.54 -2.48 -22.51
N PHE A 113 -16.68 -1.86 -21.70
CA PHE A 113 -15.56 -1.05 -22.16
C PHE A 113 -14.33 -1.36 -21.33
N LEU A 114 -13.20 -1.62 -21.98
CA LEU A 114 -11.92 -1.87 -21.33
C LEU A 114 -10.91 -0.88 -21.88
N TYR A 115 -10.29 -0.08 -21.01
CA TYR A 115 -9.07 0.64 -21.32
C TYR A 115 -7.90 -0.12 -20.73
N THR A 116 -6.93 -0.53 -21.55
CA THR A 116 -5.78 -1.32 -21.07
C THR A 116 -4.68 -0.46 -20.44
N GLY A 117 -4.83 0.87 -20.49
CA GLY A 117 -3.73 1.82 -20.29
C GLY A 117 -3.06 2.24 -21.59
N GLU A 118 -3.34 1.57 -22.71
CA GLU A 118 -2.80 1.90 -24.04
C GLU A 118 -3.89 1.94 -25.10
N VAL A 119 -4.86 1.03 -25.05
CA VAL A 119 -5.92 0.89 -26.06
C VAL A 119 -7.28 0.70 -25.41
N ASP A 120 -8.33 1.15 -26.11
CA ASP A 120 -9.71 0.87 -25.76
C ASP A 120 -10.22 -0.37 -26.50
N ILE A 121 -10.96 -1.22 -25.80
CA ILE A 121 -11.52 -2.47 -26.31
C ILE A 121 -12.98 -2.59 -25.84
N GLU A 122 -13.89 -2.79 -26.78
CA GLU A 122 -15.32 -3.07 -26.49
C GLU A 122 -15.57 -4.59 -26.44
N ASP A 123 -16.58 -5.00 -25.66
CA ASP A 123 -16.90 -6.41 -25.42
C ASP A 123 -15.66 -7.26 -25.12
N ALA A 124 -14.87 -6.83 -24.14
CA ALA A 124 -13.57 -7.38 -23.84
C ALA A 124 -13.62 -8.55 -22.86
N ALA A 125 -12.48 -9.26 -22.76
CA ALA A 125 -12.22 -10.21 -21.69
C ALA A 125 -10.76 -10.13 -21.21
N ILE A 126 -10.55 -10.49 -19.93
CA ILE A 126 -9.24 -10.60 -19.29
C ILE A 126 -9.11 -12.01 -18.72
N VAL A 127 -8.01 -12.69 -19.04
CA VAL A 127 -7.65 -14.01 -18.51
C VAL A 127 -6.58 -13.83 -17.45
N VAL A 128 -6.85 -14.30 -16.23
CA VAL A 128 -5.93 -14.28 -15.10
C VAL A 128 -5.57 -15.70 -14.71
N LYS A 129 -4.28 -15.96 -14.50
CA LYS A 129 -3.75 -17.20 -13.91
C LYS A 129 -3.01 -16.86 -12.63
N LYS A 130 -3.51 -17.37 -11.51
CA LYS A 130 -3.06 -16.95 -10.17
C LYS A 130 -3.17 -15.43 -10.03
N ASN A 131 -2.06 -14.72 -10.09
CA ASN A 131 -1.96 -13.28 -9.93
C ASN A 131 -1.51 -12.52 -11.19
N VAL A 132 -1.34 -13.21 -12.32
CA VAL A 132 -0.79 -12.65 -13.56
C VAL A 132 -1.86 -12.65 -14.65
N ILE A 133 -1.89 -11.57 -15.43
CA ILE A 133 -2.69 -11.49 -16.65
C ILE A 133 -1.99 -12.33 -17.73
N GLU A 134 -2.69 -13.31 -18.28
CA GLU A 134 -2.18 -14.17 -19.35
C GLU A 134 -2.62 -13.70 -20.73
N TRP A 135 -3.81 -13.09 -20.81
CA TRP A 135 -4.40 -12.62 -22.06
C TRP A 135 -5.42 -11.51 -21.82
N VAL A 136 -5.51 -10.58 -22.77
CA VAL A 136 -6.50 -9.50 -22.82
C VAL A 136 -6.85 -9.24 -24.28
N GLY A 137 -8.13 -8.99 -24.58
CA GLY A 137 -8.57 -8.70 -25.93
C GLY A 137 -10.09 -8.70 -26.09
N CYS A 138 -10.54 -8.59 -27.34
CA CYS A 138 -11.96 -8.72 -27.66
C CYS A 138 -12.45 -10.12 -27.30
N LYS A 139 -13.59 -10.25 -26.62
CA LYS A 139 -14.11 -11.54 -26.14
C LYS A 139 -14.28 -12.57 -27.25
N HIS A 140 -14.62 -12.16 -28.47
CA HIS A 140 -14.78 -13.07 -29.61
C HIS A 140 -13.46 -13.66 -30.10
N GLU A 141 -12.32 -13.09 -29.71
CA GLU A 141 -10.97 -13.57 -30.00
C GLU A 141 -10.39 -14.41 -28.84
N LEU A 142 -11.15 -14.61 -27.75
CA LEU A 142 -10.71 -15.34 -26.57
C LEU A 142 -10.25 -16.76 -26.94
N PRO A 143 -8.96 -17.11 -26.72
CA PRO A 143 -8.47 -18.43 -27.10
C PRO A 143 -9.14 -19.56 -26.33
N ALA A 144 -9.62 -20.58 -27.05
CA ALA A 144 -10.31 -21.73 -26.47
C ALA A 144 -9.45 -22.55 -25.47
N VAL A 145 -8.13 -22.38 -25.49
CA VAL A 145 -7.23 -23.00 -24.50
C VAL A 145 -7.52 -22.52 -23.08
N TYR A 146 -7.98 -21.28 -22.92
CA TYR A 146 -8.27 -20.69 -21.61
C TYR A 146 -9.67 -21.02 -21.09
N THR A 147 -10.58 -21.61 -21.87
CA THR A 147 -11.97 -21.80 -21.42
C THR A 147 -12.18 -23.12 -20.67
N LYS A 148 -11.21 -24.04 -20.71
CA LYS A 148 -11.24 -25.29 -19.94
C LYS A 148 -10.87 -25.01 -18.49
N HIS A 149 -11.51 -25.68 -17.53
CA HIS A 149 -11.16 -25.60 -16.11
C HIS A 149 -11.04 -24.15 -15.63
N THR A 150 -12.07 -23.34 -15.88
CA THR A 150 -12.01 -21.89 -15.68
C THR A 150 -13.21 -21.34 -14.94
N LYS A 151 -12.93 -20.44 -13.99
CA LYS A 151 -13.97 -19.65 -13.31
C LYS A 151 -14.30 -18.44 -14.17
N PHE A 152 -15.59 -18.22 -14.44
CA PHE A 152 -16.04 -17.05 -15.18
C PHE A 152 -16.61 -16.01 -14.22
N ILE A 153 -16.25 -14.75 -14.44
CA ILE A 153 -16.80 -13.58 -13.77
C ILE A 153 -17.43 -12.71 -14.86
N ASP A 154 -18.72 -12.41 -14.70
CA ASP A 154 -19.44 -11.56 -15.63
C ASP A 154 -19.24 -10.09 -15.27
N CYS A 155 -18.64 -9.33 -16.18
CA CYS A 155 -18.33 -7.91 -16.03
C CYS A 155 -19.23 -7.05 -16.92
N LYS A 156 -20.43 -7.57 -17.21
CA LYS A 156 -21.44 -6.88 -17.99
C LYS A 156 -21.72 -5.49 -17.43
N ASP A 157 -21.86 -4.53 -18.33
CA ASP A 157 -22.15 -3.11 -18.04
C ASP A 157 -21.04 -2.40 -17.25
N LEU A 158 -19.83 -2.98 -17.14
CA LEU A 158 -18.68 -2.33 -16.50
C LEU A 158 -17.76 -1.65 -17.52
N VAL A 159 -17.26 -0.47 -17.15
CA VAL A 159 -16.01 0.06 -17.69
C VAL A 159 -14.86 -0.37 -16.78
N ILE A 160 -13.78 -0.93 -17.34
CA ILE A 160 -12.60 -1.38 -16.60
C ILE A 160 -11.36 -0.62 -17.08
N ILE A 161 -10.51 -0.22 -16.14
CA ILE A 161 -9.21 0.43 -16.37
C ILE A 161 -8.12 -0.28 -15.53
N PRO A 162 -6.82 -0.06 -15.78
CA PRO A 162 -5.77 -0.58 -14.91
C PRO A 162 -5.95 -0.04 -13.49
N GLY A 163 -5.53 -0.82 -12.49
CA GLY A 163 -5.51 -0.36 -11.11
C GLY A 163 -4.71 0.94 -10.98
N LEU A 164 -5.29 1.94 -10.31
CA LEU A 164 -4.61 3.20 -10.08
C LEU A 164 -3.51 3.03 -9.00
N VAL A 165 -2.45 3.82 -9.11
CA VAL A 165 -1.26 3.76 -8.25
C VAL A 165 -1.10 5.09 -7.52
N ASN A 166 -1.38 5.09 -6.22
CA ASN A 166 -1.15 6.24 -5.35
C ASN A 166 0.34 6.30 -4.95
N THR A 167 1.03 7.37 -5.33
CA THR A 167 2.48 7.51 -5.14
C THR A 167 2.86 8.26 -3.87
N HIS A 168 1.90 8.87 -3.18
CA HIS A 168 2.13 9.62 -1.95
C HIS A 168 0.85 9.74 -1.10
N HIS A 169 0.99 9.56 0.22
CA HIS A 169 -0.06 9.66 1.22
C HIS A 169 0.56 9.88 2.61
N HIS A 170 -0.21 10.45 3.54
CA HIS A 170 -0.01 10.29 4.99
C HIS A 170 -1.24 9.65 5.65
N MET A 171 -1.29 8.33 5.69
CA MET A 171 -2.54 7.60 5.94
C MET A 171 -3.08 7.76 7.36
N TYR A 172 -2.23 7.96 8.36
CA TYR A 172 -2.65 8.21 9.73
C TYR A 172 -3.40 9.55 9.90
N GLN A 173 -3.20 10.49 8.97
CA GLN A 173 -3.81 11.82 9.03
C GLN A 173 -5.33 11.78 8.78
N SER A 174 -5.90 10.63 8.40
CA SER A 174 -7.36 10.43 8.40
C SER A 174 -7.99 10.59 9.78
N LEU A 175 -7.19 10.47 10.86
CA LEU A 175 -7.62 10.71 12.24
C LEU A 175 -7.86 12.19 12.57
N THR A 176 -7.42 13.12 11.70
CA THR A 176 -7.50 14.58 11.89
C THR A 176 -8.15 15.30 10.71
N ARG A 177 -9.05 14.63 9.98
CA ARG A 177 -9.80 15.23 8.87
C ARG A 177 -10.58 16.46 9.34
N GLY A 178 -10.53 17.57 8.59
CA GLY A 178 -11.23 18.81 8.93
C GLY A 178 -10.68 19.54 10.16
N VAL A 179 -9.42 19.33 10.53
CA VAL A 179 -8.70 20.10 11.56
C VAL A 179 -7.68 21.03 10.88
N ALA A 180 -7.35 22.17 11.50
CA ALA A 180 -6.45 23.19 10.95
C ALA A 180 -6.86 23.61 9.51
N ILE A 181 -8.14 23.97 9.35
CA ILE A 181 -8.82 24.06 8.04
C ILE A 181 -8.30 25.24 7.20
N ASP A 182 -8.19 26.43 7.81
CA ASP A 182 -7.85 27.68 7.13
C ASP A 182 -6.38 28.07 7.38
N SER A 183 -5.48 27.10 7.26
CA SER A 183 -4.06 27.23 7.63
C SER A 183 -3.13 26.91 6.45
N SER A 184 -2.10 27.73 6.24
CA SER A 184 -0.98 27.43 5.34
C SER A 184 -0.13 26.27 5.89
N LEU A 185 0.67 25.61 5.04
CA LEU A 185 1.49 24.43 5.39
C LEU A 185 2.15 24.49 6.78
N PHE A 186 2.92 25.55 7.07
CA PHE A 186 3.67 25.63 8.34
C PHE A 186 2.74 25.76 9.56
N ASN A 187 1.73 26.64 9.50
CA ASN A 187 0.73 26.78 10.57
C ASN A 187 -0.06 25.48 10.77
N TRP A 188 -0.44 24.82 9.67
CA TRP A 188 -1.14 23.54 9.69
C TRP A 188 -0.32 22.45 10.39
N LEU A 189 0.99 22.35 10.09
CA LEU A 189 1.90 21.43 10.78
C LEU A 189 2.02 21.76 12.28
N GLU A 190 2.20 23.03 12.64
CA GLU A 190 2.33 23.46 14.03
C GLU A 190 1.09 23.16 14.87
N GLU A 191 -0.10 23.29 14.29
CA GLU A 191 -1.37 22.95 14.94
C GLU A 191 -1.55 21.44 15.14
N LEU A 192 -1.07 20.61 14.20
CA LEU A 192 -1.34 19.18 14.19
C LEU A 192 -0.29 18.31 14.88
N PHE A 193 0.97 18.74 14.93
CA PHE A 193 2.01 17.97 15.63
C PHE A 193 1.63 17.60 17.08
N PRO A 194 1.12 18.53 17.92
CA PRO A 194 0.72 18.21 19.29
C PRO A 194 -0.41 17.18 19.39
N VAL A 195 -1.29 17.13 18.38
CA VAL A 195 -2.39 16.16 18.30
C VAL A 195 -1.84 14.79 17.90
N TRP A 196 -1.02 14.74 16.85
CA TRP A 196 -0.40 13.51 16.37
C TRP A 196 0.55 12.87 17.39
N ALA A 197 1.19 13.66 18.25
CA ALA A 197 2.00 13.16 19.36
C ALA A 197 1.22 12.23 20.33
N LYS A 198 -0.12 12.25 20.29
CA LYS A 198 -0.98 11.42 21.15
C LYS A 198 -1.46 10.12 20.49
N MET A 199 -1.05 9.84 19.26
CA MET A 199 -1.43 8.60 18.55
C MET A 199 -0.85 7.36 19.22
N THR A 200 -1.61 6.26 19.18
CA THR A 200 -1.14 4.92 19.55
C THR A 200 -1.17 3.99 18.33
N SER A 201 -0.50 2.85 18.41
CA SER A 201 -0.51 1.79 17.38
C SER A 201 -1.93 1.48 16.89
N LYS A 202 -2.89 1.36 17.81
CA LYS A 202 -4.30 1.07 17.52
C LYS A 202 -5.02 2.19 16.77
N ASP A 203 -4.65 3.44 17.04
CA ASP A 203 -5.21 4.59 16.33
C ASP A 203 -4.66 4.58 14.90
N VAL A 204 -3.34 4.37 14.74
CA VAL A 204 -2.66 4.28 13.44
C VAL A 204 -3.21 3.14 12.60
N TYR A 205 -3.32 1.92 13.14
CA TYR A 205 -3.87 0.76 12.42
C TYR A 205 -5.27 1.07 11.85
N ALA A 206 -6.18 1.60 12.68
CA ALA A 206 -7.54 1.95 12.24
C ALA A 206 -7.53 3.12 11.22
N GLY A 207 -6.71 4.15 11.47
CA GLY A 207 -6.48 5.28 10.58
C GLY A 207 -6.05 4.85 9.18
N VAL A 208 -5.01 4.03 9.12
CA VAL A 208 -4.40 3.52 7.90
C VAL A 208 -5.35 2.58 7.16
N LYS A 209 -5.98 1.65 7.87
CA LYS A 209 -6.94 0.71 7.26
C LYS A 209 -8.13 1.44 6.63
N LEU A 210 -8.66 2.49 7.27
CA LEU A 210 -9.70 3.33 6.67
C LEU A 210 -9.19 4.05 5.41
N SER A 211 -8.01 4.67 5.46
CA SER A 211 -7.42 5.39 4.32
C SER A 211 -7.22 4.46 3.12
N MET A 212 -6.76 3.23 3.36
CA MET A 212 -6.65 2.21 2.31
C MET A 212 -8.01 1.75 1.77
N ALA A 213 -9.06 1.70 2.61
CA ALA A 213 -10.42 1.40 2.15
C ALA A 213 -10.94 2.49 1.20
N GLU A 214 -10.71 3.76 1.53
CA GLU A 214 -11.07 4.91 0.68
C GLU A 214 -10.34 4.87 -0.67
N LEU A 215 -9.04 4.57 -0.65
CA LEU A 215 -8.23 4.35 -1.85
C LEU A 215 -8.78 3.20 -2.72
N ILE A 216 -9.03 2.03 -2.15
CA ILE A 216 -9.55 0.86 -2.88
C ILE A 216 -10.91 1.18 -3.51
N LEU A 217 -11.81 1.80 -2.75
CA LEU A 217 -13.16 2.14 -3.20
C LEU A 217 -13.18 3.28 -4.24
N SER A 218 -12.06 3.98 -4.43
CA SER A 218 -11.84 4.99 -5.48
C SER A 218 -10.99 4.50 -6.65
N GLY A 219 -10.57 3.23 -6.67
CA GLY A 219 -9.91 2.62 -7.83
C GLY A 219 -8.40 2.38 -7.67
N CYS A 220 -7.85 2.65 -6.50
CA CYS A 220 -6.45 2.41 -6.20
C CYS A 220 -6.19 0.93 -5.87
N THR A 221 -5.15 0.34 -6.47
CA THR A 221 -4.71 -1.03 -6.17
C THR A 221 -3.34 -1.08 -5.52
N THR A 222 -2.54 -0.01 -5.70
CA THR A 222 -1.19 0.13 -5.14
C THR A 222 -1.02 1.49 -4.50
N SER A 223 -0.53 1.55 -3.26
CA SER A 223 -0.25 2.83 -2.60
C SER A 223 1.14 2.86 -1.99
N SER A 224 1.77 4.03 -2.00
CA SER A 224 2.79 4.39 -1.01
C SER A 224 2.16 5.11 0.18
N ASP A 225 2.80 5.01 1.35
CA ASP A 225 2.51 5.83 2.52
C ASP A 225 3.83 6.40 3.05
N HIS A 226 3.83 7.70 3.34
CA HIS A 226 4.91 8.43 3.98
C HIS A 226 4.57 8.59 5.45
N HIS A 227 4.83 7.54 6.23
CA HIS A 227 4.67 7.57 7.68
C HIS A 227 5.96 8.11 8.31
N TYR A 228 5.86 9.15 9.15
CA TYR A 228 7.07 9.80 9.67
C TYR A 228 7.01 10.22 11.16
N ILE A 229 5.93 9.87 11.87
CA ILE A 229 5.77 10.18 13.29
C ILE A 229 5.49 8.87 14.05
N TYR A 230 6.33 8.56 15.04
CA TYR A 230 6.28 7.29 15.79
C TYR A 230 6.15 7.52 17.30
N PRO A 231 5.07 8.15 17.77
CA PRO A 231 4.90 8.41 19.19
C PRO A 231 4.41 7.14 19.92
N ASN A 232 4.63 7.10 21.23
CA ASN A 232 4.11 6.04 22.11
C ASN A 232 4.54 4.64 21.66
N ASP A 233 3.60 3.82 21.18
CA ASP A 233 3.81 2.44 20.73
C ASP A 233 3.67 2.26 19.21
N VAL A 234 3.61 3.35 18.45
CA VAL A 234 3.45 3.33 16.98
C VAL A 234 4.72 2.80 16.29
N THR A 235 4.53 1.92 15.32
CA THR A 235 5.57 1.41 14.43
C THR A 235 5.09 1.38 12.99
N LEU A 236 6.01 1.27 12.02
CA LEU A 236 5.60 1.10 10.62
C LEU A 236 4.91 -0.27 10.40
N ASP A 237 5.21 -1.27 11.23
CA ASP A 237 4.61 -2.60 11.21
C ASP A 237 3.07 -2.52 11.32
N ASP A 238 2.53 -1.57 12.10
CA ASP A 238 1.08 -1.33 12.22
C ASP A 238 0.43 -0.97 10.87
N THR A 239 1.13 -0.20 10.05
CA THR A 239 0.68 0.20 8.71
C THR A 239 0.74 -0.96 7.72
N ILE A 240 1.77 -1.82 7.87
CA ILE A 240 1.97 -2.99 7.03
C ILE A 240 0.91 -4.05 7.34
N GLU A 241 0.60 -4.27 8.61
CA GLU A 241 -0.48 -5.17 9.05
C GLU A 241 -1.83 -4.72 8.47
N ALA A 242 -2.15 -3.43 8.56
CA ALA A 242 -3.36 -2.87 7.95
C ALA A 242 -3.42 -3.12 6.43
N ALA A 243 -2.30 -2.97 5.71
CA ALA A 243 -2.21 -3.24 4.28
C ALA A 243 -2.45 -4.71 3.92
N VAL A 244 -1.85 -5.62 4.68
CA VAL A 244 -2.00 -7.06 4.52
C VAL A 244 -3.46 -7.47 4.72
N ASP A 245 -4.08 -6.96 5.78
CA ASP A 245 -5.45 -7.29 6.15
C ASP A 245 -6.46 -6.78 5.13
N ILE A 246 -6.30 -5.54 4.65
CA ILE A 246 -7.23 -4.96 3.68
C ILE A 246 -6.97 -5.46 2.25
N GLY A 247 -5.76 -5.92 1.96
CA GLY A 247 -5.39 -6.56 0.70
C GLY A 247 -4.87 -5.63 -0.39
N ILE A 248 -4.43 -4.42 -0.07
CA ILE A 248 -3.82 -3.48 -1.03
C ILE A 248 -2.33 -3.79 -1.25
N ARG A 249 -1.80 -3.53 -2.45
CA ARG A 249 -0.35 -3.56 -2.71
C ARG A 249 0.30 -2.31 -2.11
N PHE A 250 1.40 -2.46 -1.39
CA PHE A 250 1.87 -1.41 -0.50
C PHE A 250 3.37 -1.12 -0.61
N HIS A 251 3.68 0.18 -0.68
CA HIS A 251 5.03 0.74 -0.62
C HIS A 251 5.16 1.59 0.67
N PRO A 252 5.21 0.94 1.85
CA PRO A 252 5.41 1.66 3.11
C PRO A 252 6.78 2.31 3.11
N THR A 253 6.84 3.58 3.48
CA THR A 253 8.12 4.26 3.65
C THR A 253 8.36 4.57 5.12
N ARG A 254 9.54 4.19 5.62
CA ARG A 254 9.98 4.56 6.97
C ARG A 254 10.51 5.98 6.92
N GLY A 255 9.62 6.94 7.16
CA GLY A 255 10.01 8.35 7.26
C GLY A 255 10.51 8.71 8.64
N PHE A 256 11.19 9.84 8.77
CA PHE A 256 11.71 10.33 10.05
C PHE A 256 12.06 11.81 9.97
N MET A 257 12.13 12.46 11.13
CA MET A 257 12.58 13.83 11.33
C MET A 257 13.74 13.83 12.32
N THR A 258 14.76 14.65 12.10
CA THR A 258 15.94 14.74 13.00
C THR A 258 16.15 16.14 13.56
N LEU A 259 15.56 17.17 12.95
CA LEU A 259 15.77 18.56 13.31
C LEU A 259 14.56 19.10 14.07
N GLY A 260 14.66 19.21 15.39
CA GLY A 260 13.59 19.67 16.28
C GLY A 260 13.62 21.18 16.56
N LYS A 261 12.56 21.71 17.19
CA LYS A 261 12.45 23.14 17.57
C LYS A 261 13.64 23.67 18.36
N SER A 262 14.23 22.85 19.24
CA SER A 262 15.41 23.25 20.03
C SER A 262 16.64 23.56 19.19
N GLU A 263 16.72 23.02 17.97
CA GLU A 263 17.84 23.18 17.03
C GLU A 263 17.43 23.96 15.76
N GLY A 264 16.28 24.64 15.79
CA GLY A 264 15.80 25.50 14.70
C GLY A 264 14.95 24.79 13.64
N GLY A 265 14.53 23.55 13.89
CA GLY A 265 13.55 22.85 13.09
C GLY A 265 12.10 23.23 13.41
N LEU A 266 11.18 22.74 12.59
CA LEU A 266 9.73 22.92 12.79
C LEU A 266 9.11 21.93 13.81
N PRO A 267 9.41 20.61 13.79
CA PRO A 267 8.70 19.65 14.64
C PRO A 267 9.07 19.80 16.12
N PRO A 268 8.14 19.51 17.05
CA PRO A 268 8.47 19.36 18.47
C PRO A 268 9.59 18.34 18.70
N ASP A 269 10.47 18.61 19.67
CA ASP A 269 11.63 17.74 19.97
C ASP A 269 11.21 16.32 20.40
N GLU A 270 9.98 16.13 20.89
CA GLU A 270 9.44 14.80 21.25
C GLU A 270 9.05 13.94 20.03
N LEU A 271 8.97 14.53 18.84
CA LEU A 271 8.59 13.86 17.59
C LEU A 271 9.76 13.59 16.64
N ILE A 272 10.98 13.98 17.01
CA ILE A 272 12.18 13.67 16.25
C ILE A 272 12.85 12.40 16.76
N GLU A 273 13.67 11.80 15.90
CA GLU A 273 14.49 10.64 16.21
C GLU A 273 15.95 10.94 15.86
N THR A 274 16.89 10.17 16.42
CA THR A 274 18.27 10.21 15.92
C THR A 274 18.35 9.49 14.57
N THR A 275 19.24 9.97 13.69
CA THR A 275 19.52 9.31 12.40
C THR A 275 19.85 7.83 12.58
N GLU A 276 20.68 7.49 13.57
CA GLU A 276 21.08 6.11 13.85
C GLU A 276 19.87 5.23 14.19
N ALA A 277 18.96 5.70 15.05
CA ALA A 277 17.78 4.94 15.44
C ALA A 277 16.83 4.73 14.25
N ALA A 278 16.54 5.79 13.49
CA ALA A 278 15.67 5.74 12.33
C ALA A 278 16.20 4.79 11.24
N LEU A 279 17.50 4.86 10.92
CA LEU A 279 18.12 4.00 9.90
C LEU A 279 18.27 2.54 10.37
N LYS A 280 18.49 2.31 11.66
CA LYS A 280 18.48 0.96 12.23
C LYS A 280 17.10 0.31 12.11
N ASP A 281 16.03 1.05 12.38
CA ASP A 281 14.66 0.57 12.21
C ASP A 281 14.32 0.35 10.72
N ALA A 282 14.72 1.28 9.84
CA ALA A 282 14.57 1.10 8.39
C ALA A 282 15.27 -0.18 7.90
N ALA A 283 16.49 -0.47 8.36
CA ALA A 283 17.20 -1.70 8.03
C ALA A 283 16.49 -2.95 8.56
N ARG A 284 15.90 -2.90 9.77
CA ARG A 284 15.06 -3.99 10.31
C ARG A 284 13.87 -4.24 9.39
N LEU A 285 13.14 -3.20 9.03
CA LEU A 285 11.96 -3.27 8.16
C LEU A 285 12.29 -3.83 6.78
N ILE A 286 13.39 -3.39 6.17
CA ILE A 286 13.88 -3.92 4.89
C ILE A 286 14.12 -5.43 5.01
N ASN A 287 14.87 -5.88 6.02
CA ASN A 287 15.17 -7.30 6.20
C ASN A 287 13.92 -8.16 6.46
N GLN A 288 12.90 -7.60 7.10
CA GLN A 288 11.71 -8.33 7.53
C GLN A 288 10.62 -8.39 6.44
N TYR A 289 10.45 -7.32 5.66
CA TYR A 289 9.26 -7.14 4.82
C TYR A 289 9.54 -6.85 3.34
N HIS A 290 10.73 -6.39 2.98
CA HIS A 290 11.00 -5.97 1.60
C HIS A 290 11.07 -7.18 0.65
N ASP A 291 10.28 -7.14 -0.42
CA ASP A 291 10.34 -8.12 -1.51
C ASP A 291 10.52 -7.41 -2.87
N SER A 292 11.73 -7.53 -3.43
CA SER A 292 12.11 -6.92 -4.71
C SER A 292 11.61 -7.69 -5.93
N ASN A 293 11.00 -8.87 -5.76
CA ASN A 293 10.51 -9.66 -6.88
C ASN A 293 9.33 -8.98 -7.61
N PRO A 294 9.09 -9.33 -8.89
CA PRO A 294 7.87 -8.95 -9.59
C PRO A 294 6.62 -9.40 -8.83
N TYR A 295 5.55 -8.63 -8.97
CA TYR A 295 4.23 -8.85 -8.36
C TYR A 295 4.23 -8.86 -6.82
N SER A 296 5.33 -8.45 -6.16
CA SER A 296 5.41 -8.39 -4.71
C SER A 296 4.38 -7.42 -4.13
N MET A 297 3.79 -7.81 -3.00
CA MET A 297 2.76 -7.03 -2.31
C MET A 297 3.34 -5.94 -1.42
N ILE A 298 4.60 -6.05 -1.01
CA ILE A 298 5.27 -5.11 -0.10
C ILE A 298 6.68 -4.76 -0.61
N ARG A 299 6.95 -3.47 -0.79
CA ARG A 299 8.31 -2.93 -1.02
C ARG A 299 8.59 -1.76 -0.09
N ILE A 300 9.56 -1.92 0.80
CA ILE A 300 9.97 -0.86 1.73
C ILE A 300 10.69 0.28 0.99
N GLY A 301 10.38 1.52 1.38
CA GLY A 301 11.19 2.71 1.11
C GLY A 301 11.66 3.40 2.39
N ILE A 302 12.60 4.34 2.25
CA ILE A 302 13.10 5.19 3.34
C ILE A 302 12.73 6.63 3.00
N ALA A 303 12.18 7.38 3.95
CA ALA A 303 11.57 8.67 3.63
C ALA A 303 11.85 9.81 4.61
N PRO A 304 13.10 10.29 4.73
CA PRO A 304 13.34 11.52 5.48
C PRO A 304 12.44 12.65 4.97
N VAL A 305 11.74 13.34 5.89
CA VAL A 305 10.53 14.12 5.57
C VAL A 305 10.79 15.26 4.60
N SER A 306 11.66 16.20 4.95
CA SER A 306 11.91 17.39 4.12
C SER A 306 13.24 18.04 4.48
N PRO A 307 13.81 18.90 3.61
CA PRO A 307 15.07 19.61 3.88
C PRO A 307 15.04 20.48 5.15
N PHE A 308 13.85 20.90 5.60
CA PHE A 308 13.67 21.75 6.79
C PHE A 308 13.33 20.98 8.07
N SER A 309 13.22 19.65 8.01
CA SER A 309 12.92 18.78 9.17
C SER A 309 13.95 17.66 9.38
N VAL A 310 14.92 17.54 8.46
CA VAL A 310 15.95 16.50 8.48
C VAL A 310 17.31 17.10 8.12
N ASP A 311 18.33 16.70 8.86
CA ASP A 311 19.70 17.10 8.59
C ASP A 311 20.23 16.50 7.28
N LYS A 312 21.07 17.28 6.58
CA LYS A 312 21.67 16.85 5.31
C LYS A 312 22.42 15.52 5.40
N ASN A 313 23.12 15.26 6.51
CA ASN A 313 23.82 13.99 6.69
C ASN A 313 22.85 12.81 6.78
N ALA A 314 21.70 12.99 7.42
CA ALA A 314 20.68 11.94 7.50
C ALA A 314 20.06 11.64 6.12
N MET A 315 19.88 12.67 5.27
CA MET A 315 19.48 12.48 3.87
C MET A 315 20.49 11.64 3.08
N ILE A 316 21.80 11.88 3.28
CA ILE A 316 22.89 11.14 2.64
C ILE A 316 22.94 9.69 3.13
N GLU A 317 22.87 9.47 4.44
CA GLU A 317 22.92 8.13 5.03
C GLU A 317 21.71 7.28 4.64
N ALA A 318 20.51 7.88 4.57
CA ALA A 318 19.33 7.23 4.02
C ALA A 318 19.55 6.80 2.56
N ALA A 319 20.16 7.66 1.73
CA ALA A 319 20.46 7.34 0.34
C ALA A 319 21.45 6.18 0.20
N ILE A 320 22.48 6.14 1.05
CA ILE A 320 23.45 5.03 1.10
C ILE A 320 22.74 3.72 1.47
N LEU A 321 21.88 3.73 2.51
CA LEU A 321 21.16 2.54 2.96
C LEU A 321 20.22 2.02 1.87
N ALA A 322 19.43 2.89 1.23
CA ALA A 322 18.53 2.48 0.16
C ALA A 322 19.29 1.91 -1.04
N LYS A 323 20.37 2.57 -1.49
CA LYS A 323 21.19 2.09 -2.62
C LYS A 323 21.89 0.75 -2.36
N SER A 324 22.10 0.40 -1.09
CA SER A 324 22.69 -0.90 -0.72
C SER A 324 21.72 -2.08 -0.84
N HIS A 325 20.44 -1.83 -1.10
CA HIS A 325 19.40 -2.86 -1.25
C HIS A 325 18.68 -2.75 -2.61
N PRO A 326 18.43 -3.88 -3.30
CA PRO A 326 17.71 -3.85 -4.57
C PRO A 326 16.27 -3.37 -4.37
N ALA A 327 15.79 -2.48 -5.24
CA ALA A 327 14.41 -1.99 -5.28
C ALA A 327 13.89 -1.28 -4.01
N VAL A 328 14.74 -0.98 -3.02
CA VAL A 328 14.37 -0.10 -1.91
C VAL A 328 14.30 1.34 -2.41
N GLY A 329 13.20 2.01 -2.09
CA GLY A 329 12.89 3.36 -2.54
C GLY A 329 13.41 4.46 -1.62
N LEU A 330 13.54 5.69 -2.16
CA LEU A 330 13.73 6.92 -1.38
C LEU A 330 12.63 7.92 -1.69
N HIS A 331 12.08 8.53 -0.65
CA HIS A 331 10.99 9.49 -0.78
C HIS A 331 11.12 10.71 0.13
N THR A 332 10.75 11.89 -0.34
CA THR A 332 10.78 13.12 0.47
C THR A 332 9.85 14.19 -0.12
N HIS A 333 9.57 15.23 0.64
CA HIS A 333 8.86 16.42 0.14
C HIS A 333 9.87 17.42 -0.40
N VAL A 334 9.62 17.98 -1.60
CA VAL A 334 10.55 18.92 -2.25
C VAL A 334 9.81 19.98 -3.04
N ALA A 335 10.29 21.22 -2.92
CA ALA A 335 9.83 22.39 -3.64
C ALA A 335 8.31 22.55 -3.58
N GLU A 336 7.73 22.33 -2.39
CA GLU A 336 6.28 22.37 -2.20
C GLU A 336 5.74 23.81 -2.34
N ASN A 337 6.42 24.78 -1.72
CA ASN A 337 6.01 26.19 -1.76
C ASN A 337 7.24 27.12 -1.77
N ASP A 338 7.01 28.43 -1.80
CA ASP A 338 8.10 29.42 -1.87
C ASP A 338 8.97 29.41 -0.61
N GLN A 339 8.40 29.09 0.56
CA GLN A 339 9.14 29.01 1.82
C GLN A 339 10.17 27.86 1.81
N ASP A 340 9.86 26.73 1.19
CA ASP A 340 10.80 25.61 1.02
C ASP A 340 11.98 26.00 0.11
N VAL A 341 11.71 26.77 -0.96
CA VAL A 341 12.75 27.33 -1.83
C VAL A 341 13.64 28.31 -1.07
N ASP A 342 13.05 29.25 -0.35
CA ASP A 342 13.77 30.27 0.42
C ASP A 342 14.64 29.62 1.51
N TYR A 343 14.11 28.60 2.20
CA TYR A 343 14.86 27.84 3.19
C TYR A 343 16.09 27.16 2.58
N CYS A 344 15.93 26.48 1.43
CA CYS A 344 17.06 25.80 0.78
C CYS A 344 18.14 26.79 0.31
N LEU A 345 17.73 27.96 -0.19
CA LEU A 345 18.66 29.01 -0.60
C LEU A 345 19.43 29.58 0.59
N ASP A 346 18.74 29.86 1.72
CA ASP A 346 19.37 30.37 2.95
C ASP A 346 20.34 29.35 3.57
N LYS A 347 19.89 28.10 3.74
CA LYS A 347 20.64 27.07 4.49
C LYS A 347 21.69 26.34 3.67
N PHE A 348 21.42 26.12 2.39
CA PHE A 348 22.24 25.24 1.54
C PHE A 348 22.84 25.97 0.34
N GLY A 349 22.48 27.24 0.11
CA GLY A 349 23.00 28.04 -1.01
C GLY A 349 22.56 27.53 -2.38
N CYS A 350 21.52 26.69 -2.45
CA CYS A 350 21.03 26.08 -3.68
C CYS A 350 19.50 25.85 -3.60
N ARG A 351 18.88 25.50 -4.73
CA ARG A 351 17.44 25.21 -4.78
C ARG A 351 17.13 23.78 -4.32
N PRO A 352 15.88 23.46 -3.93
CA PRO A 352 15.52 22.15 -3.39
C PRO A 352 15.88 20.97 -4.32
N GLY A 353 15.72 21.10 -5.63
CA GLY A 353 16.11 20.07 -6.58
C GLY A 353 17.62 19.85 -6.63
N GLU A 354 18.42 20.92 -6.63
CA GLU A 354 19.88 20.82 -6.59
C GLU A 354 20.38 20.24 -5.24
N TYR A 355 19.71 20.59 -4.14
CA TYR A 355 19.99 20.03 -2.82
C TYR A 355 19.92 18.49 -2.82
N LEU A 356 18.95 17.88 -3.50
CA LEU A 356 18.87 16.43 -3.64
C LEU A 356 20.14 15.80 -4.26
N ASN A 357 20.75 16.43 -5.27
CA ASN A 357 22.02 15.93 -5.83
C ASN A 357 23.12 15.93 -4.77
N GLN A 358 23.20 16.98 -3.96
CA GLN A 358 24.19 17.07 -2.89
C GLN A 358 23.98 16.00 -1.79
N CYS A 359 22.78 15.40 -1.73
CA CYS A 359 22.42 14.34 -0.80
C CYS A 359 22.60 12.93 -1.39
N LEU A 360 23.13 12.79 -2.61
CA LEU A 360 23.22 11.51 -3.34
C LEU A 360 21.85 10.94 -3.77
N TRP A 361 20.86 11.80 -4.01
CA TRP A 361 19.53 11.40 -4.48
C TRP A 361 19.44 11.49 -6.01
N ASP A 362 20.17 10.60 -6.68
CA ASP A 362 20.40 10.60 -8.13
C ASP A 362 20.17 9.23 -8.79
N SER A 363 19.10 8.53 -8.42
CA SER A 363 18.77 7.20 -8.97
C SER A 363 17.27 7.02 -9.29
N GLU A 364 16.97 5.93 -10.01
CA GLU A 364 15.62 5.67 -10.53
C GLU A 364 14.59 5.28 -9.46
N ASN A 365 15.00 4.85 -8.26
CA ASN A 365 14.07 4.46 -7.18
C ASN A 365 13.79 5.60 -6.20
N ILE A 366 13.92 6.84 -6.68
CA ILE A 366 13.71 8.06 -5.90
C ILE A 366 12.48 8.77 -6.43
N TRP A 367 11.63 9.26 -5.54
CA TRP A 367 10.55 10.15 -5.93
C TRP A 367 10.31 11.25 -4.90
N ALA A 368 9.88 12.42 -5.37
CA ALA A 368 9.59 13.57 -4.52
C ALA A 368 8.11 13.95 -4.59
N ALA A 369 7.52 14.29 -3.45
CA ALA A 369 6.16 14.81 -3.36
C ALA A 369 6.10 16.29 -3.77
N HIS A 370 4.93 16.70 -4.25
CA HIS A 370 4.55 18.09 -4.60
C HIS A 370 5.25 18.68 -5.82
N CYS A 371 6.53 19.03 -5.69
CA CYS A 371 7.36 19.62 -6.76
C CYS A 371 6.72 20.85 -7.44
N VAL A 372 6.00 21.67 -6.68
CA VAL A 372 5.24 22.82 -7.21
C VAL A 372 6.16 23.90 -7.76
N LYS A 373 7.31 24.11 -7.12
CA LYS A 373 8.23 25.21 -7.38
C LYS A 373 9.51 24.78 -8.10
N LEU A 374 9.54 23.59 -8.71
CA LEU A 374 10.67 23.20 -9.55
C LEU A 374 10.80 24.14 -10.75
N ASN A 375 12.01 24.61 -11.00
CA ASN A 375 12.32 25.38 -12.21
C ASN A 375 12.72 24.44 -13.37
N GLN A 376 12.99 25.02 -14.54
CA GLN A 376 13.35 24.26 -15.75
C GLN A 376 14.64 23.43 -15.62
N GLU A 377 15.64 23.92 -14.88
CA GLU A 377 16.90 23.19 -14.68
C GLU A 377 16.71 22.02 -13.72
N GLU A 378 15.92 22.21 -12.66
CA GLU A 378 15.55 21.15 -11.72
C GLU A 378 14.70 20.07 -12.42
N ILE A 379 13.76 20.45 -13.31
CA ILE A 379 12.98 19.48 -14.10
C ILE A 379 13.90 18.64 -15.01
N LYS A 380 14.84 19.27 -15.72
CA LYS A 380 15.83 18.54 -16.55
C LYS A 380 16.69 17.61 -15.71
N GLN A 381 17.11 18.05 -14.52
CA GLN A 381 17.86 17.25 -13.58
C GLN A 381 17.05 16.01 -13.13
N PHE A 382 15.78 16.20 -12.76
CA PHE A 382 14.91 15.10 -12.34
C PHE A 382 14.76 14.05 -13.45
N SER A 383 14.52 14.50 -14.68
CA SER A 383 14.47 13.63 -15.86
C SER A 383 15.78 12.84 -16.04
N LYS A 384 16.92 13.55 -16.06
CA LYS A 384 18.25 12.94 -16.23
C LYS A 384 18.58 11.90 -15.16
N ASN A 385 18.25 12.18 -13.90
CA ASN A 385 18.55 11.30 -12.77
C ASN A 385 17.52 10.19 -12.56
N GLY A 386 16.41 10.22 -13.32
CA GLY A 386 15.31 9.28 -13.13
C GLY A 386 14.53 9.50 -11.84
N ILE A 387 14.50 10.72 -11.29
CA ILE A 387 13.70 11.04 -10.10
C ILE A 387 12.23 11.17 -10.50
N GLY A 388 11.36 10.45 -9.80
CA GLY A 388 9.91 10.54 -9.96
C GLY A 388 9.28 11.72 -9.21
N VAL A 389 8.09 12.12 -9.63
CA VAL A 389 7.27 13.15 -8.97
C VAL A 389 5.92 12.56 -8.60
N ALA A 390 5.54 12.71 -7.32
CA ALA A 390 4.19 12.47 -6.83
C ALA A 390 3.41 13.80 -6.77
N HIS A 391 2.64 14.09 -7.81
CA HIS A 391 1.85 15.31 -7.89
C HIS A 391 0.57 15.20 -7.04
N CYS A 392 0.40 16.13 -6.09
CA CYS A 392 -0.69 16.15 -5.12
C CYS A 392 -1.60 17.38 -5.30
N PRO A 393 -2.40 17.47 -6.38
CA PRO A 393 -3.10 18.70 -6.75
C PRO A 393 -4.12 19.19 -5.70
N GLY A 394 -4.85 18.26 -5.06
CA GLY A 394 -5.83 18.61 -4.02
C GLY A 394 -5.17 19.29 -2.82
N SER A 395 -4.08 18.69 -2.32
CA SER A 395 -3.31 19.26 -1.22
C SER A 395 -2.63 20.57 -1.56
N ASN A 396 -1.95 20.62 -2.71
CA ASN A 396 -1.30 21.84 -3.17
C ASN A 396 -2.29 23.02 -3.29
N ALA A 397 -3.55 22.74 -3.68
CA ALA A 397 -4.61 23.73 -3.72
C ALA A 397 -5.11 24.11 -2.33
N ARG A 398 -5.38 23.13 -1.45
CA ARG A 398 -5.89 23.37 -0.09
C ARG A 398 -4.92 24.21 0.75
N LEU A 399 -3.62 23.91 0.69
CA LEU A 399 -2.58 24.62 1.46
C LEU A 399 -2.06 25.90 0.77
N ALA A 400 -2.64 26.26 -0.39
CA ALA A 400 -2.21 27.38 -1.22
C ALA A 400 -0.73 27.32 -1.66
N SER A 401 -0.17 26.12 -1.78
CA SER A 401 1.21 25.86 -2.23
C SER A 401 1.42 26.24 -3.71
N GLY A 402 0.39 26.05 -4.54
CA GLY A 402 0.35 26.47 -5.95
C GLY A 402 0.02 25.34 -6.94
N ILE A 403 0.30 25.55 -8.23
CA ILE A 403 0.03 24.55 -9.29
C ILE A 403 1.35 24.09 -9.91
N ALA A 404 1.71 22.83 -9.67
CA ALA A 404 2.95 22.24 -10.19
C ALA A 404 3.02 22.26 -11.73
N PRO A 405 4.22 22.43 -12.33
CA PRO A 405 4.43 22.39 -13.78
C PRO A 405 4.44 20.95 -14.33
N VAL A 406 3.33 20.23 -14.15
CA VAL A 406 3.23 18.80 -14.51
C VAL A 406 3.35 18.58 -16.00
N ARG A 407 2.75 19.45 -16.83
CA ARG A 407 2.88 19.34 -18.29
C ARG A 407 4.34 19.41 -18.71
N GLU A 408 5.07 20.39 -18.19
CA GLU A 408 6.49 20.57 -18.48
C GLU A 408 7.32 19.38 -17.99
N MET A 409 7.00 18.82 -16.81
CA MET A 409 7.67 17.63 -16.30
C MET A 409 7.48 16.41 -17.22
N VAL A 410 6.24 16.12 -17.61
CA VAL A 410 5.93 14.97 -18.47
C VAL A 410 6.59 15.13 -19.84
N ASP A 411 6.55 16.33 -20.43
CA ASP A 411 7.15 16.60 -21.75
C ASP A 411 8.68 16.49 -21.74
N GLN A 412 9.32 16.74 -20.58
CA GLN A 412 10.76 16.54 -20.38
C GLN A 412 11.12 15.09 -20.01
N GLY A 413 10.15 14.18 -19.93
CA GLY A 413 10.39 12.77 -19.61
C GLY A 413 10.57 12.49 -18.11
N VAL A 414 10.19 13.41 -17.23
CA VAL A 414 10.12 13.12 -15.79
C VAL A 414 9.02 12.09 -15.55
N LYS A 415 9.30 11.08 -14.71
CA LYS A 415 8.28 10.13 -14.28
C LYS A 415 7.31 10.86 -13.35
N VAL A 416 6.04 10.95 -13.73
CA VAL A 416 5.00 11.56 -12.90
C VAL A 416 3.97 10.52 -12.51
N GLY A 417 3.54 10.57 -11.26
CA GLY A 417 2.39 9.87 -10.72
C GLY A 417 1.57 10.83 -9.85
N PHE A 418 0.45 10.35 -9.32
CA PHE A 418 -0.42 11.15 -8.45
C PHE A 418 -0.39 10.67 -7.01
N GLY A 419 -0.51 11.62 -6.09
CA GLY A 419 -0.63 11.40 -4.66
C GLY A 419 -1.87 12.07 -4.13
N VAL A 420 -2.59 11.41 -3.22
CA VAL A 420 -3.70 12.04 -2.49
C VAL A 420 -3.20 12.88 -1.30
N ASP A 421 -1.95 12.69 -0.88
CA ASP A 421 -1.37 13.29 0.34
C ASP A 421 -2.17 12.85 1.60
N GLY A 422 -2.07 13.54 2.73
CA GLY A 422 -2.84 13.24 3.92
C GLY A 422 -4.27 13.75 3.88
N SER A 423 -5.20 13.03 4.49
CA SER A 423 -6.60 13.49 4.62
C SER A 423 -6.77 14.71 5.55
N ALA A 424 -5.70 15.18 6.19
CA ALA A 424 -5.70 16.44 6.92
C ALA A 424 -5.28 17.63 6.05
N SER A 425 -4.81 17.38 4.82
CA SER A 425 -4.38 18.39 3.86
C SER A 425 -5.03 18.23 2.48
N ASN A 426 -6.08 17.42 2.30
CA ASN A 426 -6.73 17.22 0.99
C ASN A 426 -8.21 17.67 0.94
N ASP A 427 -9.18 17.08 1.63
CA ASP A 427 -9.16 16.07 2.70
C ASP A 427 -9.69 14.69 2.22
N SER A 428 -9.86 14.50 0.92
CA SER A 428 -10.34 13.25 0.30
C SER A 428 -9.19 12.26 0.08
N GLY A 429 -9.40 10.97 0.38
CA GLY A 429 -8.48 9.88 0.04
C GLY A 429 -8.79 9.24 -1.32
N SER A 430 -9.49 9.95 -2.21
CA SER A 430 -9.92 9.43 -3.52
C SER A 430 -8.88 9.68 -4.61
N LEU A 431 -8.27 8.62 -5.12
CA LEU A 431 -7.28 8.75 -6.18
C LEU A 431 -7.95 9.12 -7.52
N LEU A 432 -9.14 8.60 -7.83
CA LEU A 432 -9.87 8.99 -9.05
C LEU A 432 -10.26 10.48 -9.04
N GLU A 433 -10.63 11.04 -7.89
CA GLU A 433 -10.85 12.48 -7.76
C GLU A 433 -9.55 13.26 -8.00
N THR A 434 -8.42 12.74 -7.51
CA THR A 434 -7.10 13.33 -7.76
C THR A 434 -6.74 13.34 -9.25
N VAL A 435 -7.08 12.28 -10.01
CA VAL A 435 -6.95 12.26 -11.48
C VAL A 435 -7.74 13.41 -12.12
N ARG A 436 -8.99 13.60 -11.68
CA ARG A 436 -9.85 14.69 -12.17
C ARG A 436 -9.25 16.06 -11.84
N TRP A 437 -8.75 16.26 -10.61
CA TRP A 437 -8.11 17.51 -10.21
C TRP A 437 -6.87 17.80 -11.04
N ALA A 438 -5.98 16.83 -11.23
CA ALA A 438 -4.79 16.97 -12.06
C ALA A 438 -5.15 17.40 -13.49
N LEU A 439 -6.13 16.73 -14.10
CA LEU A 439 -6.63 17.06 -15.44
C LEU A 439 -7.13 18.51 -15.53
N LEU A 440 -8.06 18.89 -14.64
CA LEU A 440 -8.74 20.18 -14.72
C LEU A 440 -7.80 21.35 -14.38
N ILE A 441 -6.93 21.18 -13.38
CA ILE A 441 -6.04 22.26 -12.92
C ILE A 441 -4.94 22.55 -13.94
N GLN A 442 -4.43 21.53 -14.64
CA GLN A 442 -3.43 21.73 -15.70
C GLN A 442 -4.05 22.44 -16.91
N ARG A 443 -5.25 22.04 -17.34
CA ARG A 443 -5.97 22.75 -18.41
C ARG A 443 -6.23 24.21 -18.06
N ALA A 444 -6.66 24.47 -16.83
CA ALA A 444 -6.90 25.83 -16.35
C ALA A 444 -5.61 26.66 -16.29
N LYS A 445 -4.52 26.10 -15.73
CA LYS A 445 -3.21 26.76 -15.65
C LYS A 445 -2.68 27.16 -17.03
N LEU A 446 -2.83 26.28 -18.01
CA LEU A 446 -2.32 26.48 -19.37
C LEU A 446 -3.27 27.30 -20.26
N ASN A 447 -4.50 27.55 -19.81
CA ASN A 447 -5.59 28.06 -20.65
C ASN A 447 -5.78 27.23 -21.93
N ASP A 448 -5.63 25.91 -21.81
CA ASP A 448 -5.63 24.98 -22.93
C ASP A 448 -6.40 23.70 -22.57
N ALA A 449 -7.43 23.38 -23.34
CA ALA A 449 -8.21 22.16 -23.17
C ALA A 449 -7.42 20.88 -23.50
N GLU A 450 -6.33 21.00 -24.27
CA GLU A 450 -5.45 19.90 -24.65
C GLU A 450 -4.24 19.75 -23.71
N GLY A 451 -4.06 20.68 -22.76
CA GLY A 451 -2.92 20.67 -21.83
C GLY A 451 -2.79 19.41 -20.96
N MET A 452 -3.88 18.64 -20.82
CA MET A 452 -3.82 17.25 -20.35
C MET A 452 -5.00 16.47 -20.92
N GLY A 453 -4.73 15.29 -21.46
CA GLY A 453 -5.75 14.37 -21.98
C GLY A 453 -6.41 13.53 -20.88
N VAL A 454 -7.63 13.05 -21.09
CA VAL A 454 -8.31 12.20 -20.09
C VAL A 454 -7.61 10.85 -19.92
N ARG A 455 -7.33 10.17 -21.03
CA ARG A 455 -6.58 8.89 -21.05
C ARG A 455 -5.15 9.06 -20.57
N GLU A 456 -4.53 10.20 -20.86
CA GLU A 456 -3.21 10.57 -20.34
C GLU A 456 -3.24 10.73 -18.81
N ALA A 457 -4.23 11.42 -18.24
CA ALA A 457 -4.36 11.55 -16.79
C ALA A 457 -4.52 10.17 -16.12
N ILE A 458 -5.29 9.25 -16.72
CA ILE A 458 -5.41 7.87 -16.25
C ILE A 458 -4.06 7.13 -16.38
N GLN A 459 -3.33 7.29 -17.49
CA GLN A 459 -2.01 6.69 -17.69
C GLN A 459 -1.00 7.16 -16.65
N ILE A 460 -0.96 8.46 -16.34
CA ILE A 460 -0.11 9.02 -15.27
C ILE A 460 -0.50 8.39 -13.92
N ALA A 461 -1.80 8.24 -13.66
CA ALA A 461 -2.31 7.64 -12.43
C ALA A 461 -2.09 6.13 -12.33
N SER A 462 -1.86 5.42 -13.44
CA SER A 462 -1.60 3.98 -13.46
C SER A 462 -0.15 3.66 -13.80
N ALA A 463 0.22 3.68 -15.09
CA ALA A 463 1.56 3.37 -15.58
C ALA A 463 2.61 4.40 -15.13
N GLY A 464 2.25 5.68 -15.03
CA GLY A 464 3.10 6.73 -14.49
C GLY A 464 3.41 6.51 -13.01
N GLY A 465 2.38 6.26 -12.19
CA GLY A 465 2.55 5.90 -10.79
C GLY A 465 3.37 4.61 -10.59
N ALA A 466 3.14 3.58 -11.42
CA ALA A 466 3.96 2.38 -11.44
C ALA A 466 5.42 2.70 -11.78
N SER A 467 5.68 3.58 -12.76
CA SER A 467 7.02 4.03 -13.12
C SER A 467 7.72 4.78 -11.97
N VAL A 468 7.00 5.69 -11.29
CA VAL A 468 7.49 6.42 -10.11
C VAL A 468 7.93 5.45 -9.00
N LEU A 469 7.18 4.37 -8.77
CA LEU A 469 7.47 3.37 -7.75
C LEU A 469 8.41 2.23 -8.20
N GLY A 470 9.01 2.30 -9.39
CA GLY A 470 9.91 1.27 -9.90
C GLY A 470 9.21 -0.06 -10.26
N ARG A 471 7.98 0.03 -10.77
CA ARG A 471 7.04 -1.07 -11.07
C ARG A 471 6.54 -1.06 -12.52
N SER A 472 7.22 -0.37 -13.43
CA SER A 472 6.84 -0.28 -14.85
C SER A 472 6.87 -1.63 -15.58
N SER A 473 7.59 -2.62 -15.05
CA SER A 473 7.68 -3.96 -15.62
C SER A 473 6.50 -4.87 -15.29
N ASP A 474 5.71 -4.55 -14.27
CA ASP A 474 4.69 -5.48 -13.74
C ASP A 474 3.36 -4.85 -13.31
N LEU A 475 3.24 -3.52 -13.21
CA LEU A 475 2.01 -2.81 -12.82
C LEU A 475 1.61 -1.71 -13.81
N GLY A 476 0.40 -1.17 -13.63
CA GLY A 476 -0.06 0.06 -14.29
C GLY A 476 -0.68 -0.11 -15.69
N LEU A 477 -0.62 -1.32 -16.24
CA LEU A 477 -1.24 -1.71 -17.51
C LEU A 477 -2.01 -3.04 -17.36
N ILE A 478 -3.07 -3.21 -18.15
CA ILE A 478 -3.75 -4.51 -18.33
C ILE A 478 -3.15 -5.17 -19.56
N LYS A 479 -2.10 -5.98 -19.34
CA LYS A 479 -1.28 -6.59 -20.38
C LYS A 479 -0.79 -7.97 -19.95
N ALA A 480 -0.60 -8.87 -20.91
CA ALA A 480 -0.04 -10.19 -20.62
C ALA A 480 1.34 -10.05 -19.92
N GLY A 481 1.54 -10.80 -18.84
CA GLY A 481 2.74 -10.74 -18.00
C GLY A 481 2.71 -9.64 -16.92
N PHE A 482 1.65 -8.84 -16.81
CA PHE A 482 1.49 -7.89 -15.71
C PHE A 482 0.68 -8.50 -14.57
N ALA A 483 0.78 -7.93 -13.37
CA ALA A 483 -0.09 -8.29 -12.26
C ALA A 483 -1.56 -8.07 -12.64
N ALA A 484 -2.43 -8.94 -12.17
CA ALA A 484 -3.87 -8.77 -12.29
C ALA A 484 -4.36 -7.70 -11.28
N ASP A 485 -4.07 -6.45 -11.62
CA ASP A 485 -4.44 -5.23 -10.88
C ASP A 485 -5.33 -4.36 -11.79
N PHE A 486 -6.65 -4.44 -11.62
CA PHE A 486 -7.62 -3.68 -12.41
C PHE A 486 -8.90 -3.38 -11.64
N VAL A 487 -9.57 -2.30 -12.04
CA VAL A 487 -10.74 -1.76 -11.36
C VAL A 487 -11.83 -1.40 -12.35
N GLY A 488 -13.09 -1.48 -11.93
CA GLY A 488 -14.21 -1.17 -12.81
C GLY A 488 -15.43 -0.57 -12.12
N TRP A 489 -16.18 0.21 -12.88
CA TRP A 489 -17.41 0.90 -12.46
C TRP A 489 -18.57 0.48 -13.32
N LYS A 490 -19.73 0.37 -12.69
CA LYS A 490 -21.00 0.15 -13.37
C LYS A 490 -21.41 1.40 -14.14
N ILE A 491 -21.66 1.24 -15.43
CA ILE A 491 -22.15 2.29 -16.32
C ILE A 491 -23.69 2.33 -16.25
N ARG A 492 -24.32 1.16 -16.36
CA ARG A 492 -25.78 1.07 -16.43
C ARG A 492 -26.42 1.35 -15.07
N GLY A 493 -27.34 2.32 -15.04
CA GLY A 493 -28.02 2.76 -13.82
C GLY A 493 -27.18 3.70 -12.97
N ASN A 494 -26.02 4.15 -13.46
CA ASN A 494 -25.18 5.13 -12.79
C ASN A 494 -25.63 6.55 -13.14
N VAL A 495 -26.04 7.31 -12.13
CA VAL A 495 -26.53 8.69 -12.30
C VAL A 495 -25.42 9.60 -12.84
N GLY A 496 -24.20 9.48 -12.32
CA GLY A 496 -23.07 10.33 -12.72
C GLY A 496 -22.60 10.09 -14.15
N MET A 497 -22.76 8.86 -14.66
CA MET A 497 -22.31 8.46 -16.00
C MET A 497 -23.45 8.40 -17.04
N SER A 498 -24.70 8.72 -16.66
CA SER A 498 -25.84 8.62 -17.57
C SER A 498 -25.67 9.53 -18.79
N GLY A 499 -25.85 8.97 -19.98
CA GLY A 499 -25.68 9.69 -21.25
C GLY A 499 -24.24 9.90 -21.69
N CYS A 500 -23.25 9.24 -21.06
CA CYS A 500 -21.87 9.30 -21.52
C CYS A 500 -21.70 8.70 -22.93
N GLY A 501 -21.01 9.44 -23.81
CA GLY A 501 -20.58 8.92 -25.13
C GLY A 501 -19.26 8.14 -25.07
N ASP A 502 -18.38 8.48 -24.12
CA ASP A 502 -17.12 7.79 -23.84
C ASP A 502 -17.11 7.41 -22.35
N ALA A 503 -17.16 6.11 -22.06
CA ALA A 503 -17.24 5.60 -20.70
C ALA A 503 -15.96 5.84 -19.89
N VAL A 504 -14.79 5.78 -20.54
CA VAL A 504 -13.49 6.03 -19.91
C VAL A 504 -13.36 7.51 -19.59
N ALA A 505 -13.77 8.38 -20.52
CA ALA A 505 -13.78 9.81 -20.28
C ALA A 505 -14.73 10.20 -19.15
N ALA A 506 -15.90 9.55 -19.07
CA ALA A 506 -16.88 9.79 -18.02
C ALA A 506 -16.35 9.46 -16.62
N LEU A 507 -15.46 8.46 -16.45
CA LEU A 507 -14.86 8.16 -15.14
C LEU A 507 -14.16 9.37 -14.52
N VAL A 508 -13.46 10.15 -15.34
CA VAL A 508 -12.68 11.31 -14.87
C VAL A 508 -13.51 12.60 -14.92
N LEU A 509 -14.32 12.77 -15.97
CA LEU A 509 -15.08 13.99 -16.21
C LEU A 509 -16.43 14.04 -15.48
N THR A 510 -16.83 12.98 -14.76
CA THR A 510 -18.04 12.96 -13.93
C THR A 510 -17.72 12.54 -12.50
N THR A 511 -18.76 12.23 -11.72
CA THR A 511 -18.67 11.61 -10.39
C THR A 511 -19.26 10.20 -10.45
N PRO A 512 -18.49 9.18 -10.87
CA PRO A 512 -19.02 7.84 -11.13
C PRO A 512 -19.37 7.07 -9.84
N GLY A 513 -19.01 7.60 -8.66
CA GLY A 513 -19.22 6.94 -7.38
C GLY A 513 -18.15 5.88 -7.10
N LYS A 514 -18.48 4.94 -6.21
CA LYS A 514 -17.55 3.90 -5.76
C LYS A 514 -17.30 2.85 -6.84
N VAL A 515 -16.09 2.27 -6.80
CA VAL A 515 -15.70 1.10 -7.60
C VAL A 515 -16.72 -0.03 -7.43
N THR A 516 -17.08 -0.70 -8.52
CA THR A 516 -17.94 -1.90 -8.51
C THR A 516 -17.12 -3.19 -8.41
N LEU A 517 -15.95 -3.24 -9.06
CA LEU A 517 -15.05 -4.38 -9.06
C LEU A 517 -13.62 -3.90 -8.84
N SER A 518 -12.89 -4.49 -7.89
CA SER A 518 -11.45 -4.28 -7.72
C SER A 518 -10.75 -5.62 -7.60
N VAL A 519 -9.73 -5.83 -8.43
CA VAL A 519 -8.87 -7.01 -8.41
C VAL A 519 -7.46 -6.53 -8.15
N ILE A 520 -6.82 -7.08 -7.11
CA ILE A 520 -5.45 -6.75 -6.70
C ILE A 520 -4.66 -8.05 -6.61
N ASN A 521 -3.60 -8.16 -7.40
CA ASN A 521 -2.75 -9.34 -7.49
C ASN A 521 -3.56 -10.62 -7.78
N GLY A 522 -4.58 -10.52 -8.65
CA GLY A 522 -5.49 -11.61 -9.00
C GLY A 522 -6.56 -11.95 -7.96
N ARG A 523 -6.51 -11.33 -6.78
CA ARG A 523 -7.55 -11.49 -5.75
C ARG A 523 -8.62 -10.44 -5.92
N MET A 524 -9.88 -10.85 -5.85
CA MET A 524 -11.00 -9.91 -5.84
C MET A 524 -11.12 -9.27 -4.46
N ILE A 525 -10.98 -7.94 -4.40
CA ILE A 525 -11.01 -7.15 -3.18
C ILE A 525 -12.34 -6.40 -3.03
N VAL A 526 -12.93 -5.98 -4.15
CA VAL A 526 -14.28 -5.38 -4.19
C VAL A 526 -15.14 -6.13 -5.19
N MET A 527 -16.38 -6.45 -4.80
CA MET A 527 -17.40 -6.98 -5.70
C MET A 527 -18.74 -6.30 -5.40
N ASP A 528 -19.45 -5.89 -6.46
CA ASP A 528 -20.72 -5.14 -6.37
C ASP A 528 -20.64 -3.91 -5.45
N GLY A 529 -19.46 -3.27 -5.39
CA GLY A 529 -19.20 -2.10 -4.54
C GLY A 529 -18.99 -2.38 -3.06
N GLN A 530 -18.91 -3.66 -2.68
CA GLN A 530 -18.64 -4.10 -1.31
C GLN A 530 -17.17 -4.53 -1.18
N LEU A 531 -16.50 -3.99 -0.16
CA LEU A 531 -15.16 -4.44 0.22
C LEU A 531 -15.27 -5.84 0.84
N LEU A 532 -14.47 -6.79 0.35
CA LEU A 532 -14.56 -8.20 0.75
C LEU A 532 -13.60 -8.56 1.90
N SER A 533 -12.61 -7.71 2.18
CA SER A 533 -11.57 -7.97 3.17
C SER A 533 -11.95 -7.61 4.60
N CYS A 534 -12.95 -6.75 4.81
CA CYS A 534 -13.48 -6.44 6.13
C CYS A 534 -14.90 -5.87 6.06
N ASP A 535 -15.58 -5.84 7.20
CA ASP A 535 -16.81 -5.06 7.36
C ASP A 535 -16.48 -3.56 7.35
N LEU A 536 -17.07 -2.84 6.39
CA LEU A 536 -16.79 -1.42 6.21
C LEU A 536 -17.45 -0.56 7.29
N GLU A 537 -18.63 -0.95 7.77
CA GLU A 537 -19.36 -0.19 8.79
C GLU A 537 -18.62 -0.28 10.13
N GLU A 538 -18.20 -1.49 10.53
CA GLU A 538 -17.39 -1.69 11.74
C GLU A 538 -16.06 -0.92 11.67
N LEU A 539 -15.39 -0.92 10.50
CA LEU A 539 -14.14 -0.16 10.31
C LEU A 539 -14.36 1.35 10.47
N VAL A 540 -15.44 1.89 9.89
CA VAL A 540 -15.77 3.32 9.99
C VAL A 540 -16.11 3.70 11.42
N GLU A 541 -16.86 2.87 12.14
CA GLU A 541 -17.19 3.09 13.55
C GLU A 541 -15.93 3.10 14.43
N GLU A 542 -15.06 2.10 14.26
CA GLU A 542 -13.81 1.99 15.03
C GLU A 542 -12.88 3.16 14.73
N HIS A 543 -12.68 3.50 13.45
CA HIS A 543 -11.90 4.67 13.07
C HIS A 543 -12.43 5.95 13.72
N SER A 544 -13.74 6.19 13.62
CA SER A 544 -14.38 7.38 14.18
C SER A 544 -14.20 7.46 15.70
N ARG A 545 -14.28 6.31 16.38
CA ARG A 545 -14.04 6.21 17.82
C ARG A 545 -12.58 6.52 18.17
N ARG A 546 -11.62 5.98 17.41
CA ARG A 546 -10.18 6.22 17.57
C ARG A 546 -9.82 7.68 17.35
N ALA A 547 -10.30 8.29 16.28
CA ALA A 547 -10.10 9.70 15.97
C ALA A 547 -10.57 10.59 17.13
N ARG A 548 -11.80 10.39 17.63
CA ARG A 548 -12.32 11.15 18.79
C ARG A 548 -11.48 10.95 20.05
N MET A 549 -11.07 9.71 20.34
CA MET A 549 -10.26 9.42 21.52
C MET A 549 -8.87 10.04 21.43
N MET A 550 -8.21 9.96 20.29
CA MET A 550 -6.89 10.54 20.07
C MET A 550 -6.96 12.08 20.18
N GLN A 551 -7.92 12.72 19.50
CA GLN A 551 -8.09 14.18 19.56
C GLN A 551 -8.40 14.67 20.98
N ALA A 552 -9.12 13.89 21.79
CA ALA A 552 -9.42 14.25 23.19
C ALA A 552 -8.23 14.04 24.18
N ARG A 553 -7.12 13.43 23.74
CA ARG A 553 -5.88 13.33 24.56
C ARG A 553 -5.01 14.58 24.45
N HIS A 554 -5.27 15.44 23.47
CA HIS A 554 -4.70 16.76 23.32
C HIS A 554 -5.59 17.76 24.06
#